data_AF-A0A1F9AQL2-F1
#
_entry.id   AF-A0A1F9AQL2-F1
#
_cell.length_a   1.000
_cell.length_b   1.000
_cell.length_c   1.000
_cell.angle_alpha   90.00
_cell.angle_beta   90.00
_cell.angle_gamma   90.00
#
_symmetry.space_group_name_H-M   'P 1'
#
loop_
_entity.id
_entity.type
_entity.pdbx_description
1 polymer ?
#
loop_
_entity_poly.entity_id
_entity_poly.type
_entity_poly.pdbx_seq_one_letter_code
_entity_poly.pdbx_strand_id
1 'polypeptide(L)'
;MGKEGLGRVAVQKKALRIEELGDRVNTAVALYKVAQKKFEAGEDSQREWENIIKVLRAEIEHVRRFIAVAHHNLGVIYAGRHAFTKAQEYFEQAIAIDPDYAVAYHNLAVIYKNLGDLNRARKLAEKAKELGYTPPH
;
A
#
# COMPACT_ATOMS: atom_id res chain seq x y z
N MET A 1 -5.13 30.27 10.27
CA MET A 1 -4.16 29.43 11.00
C MET A 1 -4.26 27.91 10.74
N GLY A 2 -5.10 27.39 9.84
CA GLY A 2 -5.48 25.96 9.87
C GLY A 2 -4.93 24.99 8.81
N LYS A 3 -4.17 25.42 7.79
CA LYS A 3 -3.78 24.51 6.67
C LYS A 3 -2.29 24.17 6.60
N GLU A 4 -1.41 25.01 7.13
CA GLU A 4 0.05 24.79 7.09
C GLU A 4 0.53 23.73 8.10
N GLY A 5 -0.15 23.60 9.25
CA GLY A 5 0.17 22.59 10.27
C GLY A 5 -0.18 21.15 9.84
N LEU A 6 -1.32 20.96 9.17
CA LEU A 6 -1.78 19.65 8.71
C LEU A 6 -0.87 19.07 7.62
N GLY A 7 -0.36 19.92 6.71
CA GLY A 7 0.58 19.51 5.67
C GLY A 7 1.90 19.01 6.25
N ARG A 8 2.48 19.72 7.23
CA ARG A 8 3.73 19.33 7.89
C ARG A 8 3.59 18.01 8.66
N VAL A 9 2.51 17.83 9.42
CA VAL A 9 2.25 16.58 10.16
C VAL A 9 2.06 15.38 9.22
N ALA A 10 1.37 15.56 8.08
CA ALA A 10 1.17 14.49 7.10
C ALA A 10 2.49 14.09 6.39
N VAL A 11 3.36 15.07 6.08
CA VAL A 11 4.69 14.81 5.52
C VAL A 11 5.59 14.10 6.53
N GLN A 12 5.59 14.53 7.79
CA GLN A 12 6.35 13.89 8.86
C GLN A 12 5.94 12.41 9.04
N LYS A 13 4.63 12.12 9.09
CA LYS A 13 4.12 10.74 9.19
C LYS A 13 4.51 9.87 8.00
N LYS A 14 4.56 10.44 6.79
CA LYS A 14 5.01 9.73 5.58
C LYS A 14 6.51 9.44 5.62
N ALA A 15 7.33 10.40 6.06
CA ALA A 15 8.77 10.22 6.21
C ALA A 15 9.09 9.13 7.24
N LEU A 16 8.45 9.17 8.41
CA LEU A 16 8.61 8.15 9.45
C LEU A 16 8.26 6.74 8.92
N ARG A 17 7.18 6.63 8.14
CA ARG A 17 6.79 5.35 7.54
C ARG A 17 7.83 4.81 6.55
N ILE A 18 8.52 5.68 5.80
CA ILE A 18 9.59 5.28 4.87
C ILE A 18 10.81 4.76 5.64
N GLU A 19 11.20 5.44 6.72
CA GLU A 19 12.28 4.99 7.59
C GLU A 19 11.96 3.62 8.21
N GLU A 20 10.76 3.44 8.76
CA GLU A 20 10.27 2.15 9.29
C GLU A 20 10.32 1.02 8.24
N LEU A 21 10.05 1.32 6.97
CA LEU A 21 10.15 0.36 5.88
C LEU A 21 11.60 -0.02 5.55
N GLY A 22 12.50 0.96 5.54
CA GLY A 22 13.93 0.71 5.38
C GLY A 22 14.46 -0.21 6.48
N ASP A 23 14.12 0.09 7.73
CA ASP A 23 14.54 -0.69 8.89
C ASP A 23 14.01 -2.13 8.86
N ARG A 24 12.77 -2.32 8.42
CA ARG A 24 12.16 -3.63 8.28
C ARG A 24 12.81 -4.49 7.19
N VAL A 25 13.07 -3.92 6.01
CA VAL A 25 13.79 -4.62 4.94
C VAL A 25 15.20 -5.01 5.38
N ASN A 26 15.90 -4.10 6.06
CA ASN A 26 17.22 -4.37 6.61
C ASN A 26 17.20 -5.49 7.66
N THR A 27 16.19 -5.49 8.53
CA THR A 27 15.98 -6.54 9.54
C THR A 27 15.75 -7.90 8.89
N ALA A 28 14.92 -7.96 7.85
CA ALA A 28 14.64 -9.19 7.11
C ALA A 28 15.90 -9.78 6.45
N VAL A 29 16.73 -8.92 5.85
CA VAL A 29 18.03 -9.29 5.28
C VAL A 29 19.00 -9.80 6.36
N ALA A 30 19.03 -9.15 7.53
CA ALA A 30 19.88 -9.59 8.64
C ALA A 30 19.47 -10.97 9.17
N LEU A 31 18.18 -11.24 9.31
CA LEU A 31 17.65 -12.55 9.74
C LEU A 31 17.99 -13.66 8.74
N TYR A 32 17.87 -13.38 7.44
CA TYR A 32 18.29 -14.32 6.39
C TYR A 32 19.78 -14.69 6.50
N LYS A 33 20.66 -13.69 6.69
CA LYS A 33 22.11 -13.91 6.85
C LYS A 33 22.45 -14.76 8.07
N VAL A 34 21.78 -14.54 9.20
CA VAL A 34 21.98 -15.33 10.42
C VAL A 34 21.57 -16.78 10.20
N ALA A 35 20.44 -17.03 9.54
CA ALA A 35 19.99 -18.38 9.20
C ALA A 35 20.95 -19.11 8.27
N GLN A 36 21.42 -18.43 7.22
CA GLN A 36 22.35 -19.00 6.26
C GLN A 36 23.62 -19.51 6.98
N LYS A 37 24.18 -18.69 7.88
CA LYS A 37 25.36 -19.06 8.66
C LYS A 37 25.13 -20.28 9.57
N LYS A 38 23.94 -20.39 10.18
CA LYS A 38 23.59 -21.54 11.03
C LYS A 38 23.37 -22.82 10.24
N PHE A 39 22.77 -22.71 9.06
CA PHE A 39 22.63 -23.82 8.13
C PHE A 39 23.99 -24.33 7.64
N GLU A 40 24.91 -23.43 7.29
CA GLU A 40 26.29 -23.76 6.94
C GLU A 40 27.04 -24.44 8.12
N ALA A 41 26.66 -24.16 9.37
CA ALA A 41 27.20 -24.80 10.56
C ALA A 41 26.60 -26.20 10.85
N GLY A 42 25.66 -26.69 10.05
CA GLY A 42 25.05 -28.01 10.21
C GLY A 42 24.02 -28.12 11.35
N GLU A 43 23.56 -26.99 11.89
CA GLU A 43 22.48 -26.97 12.89
C GLU A 43 21.13 -27.27 12.19
N ASP A 44 20.41 -28.30 12.64
CA ASP A 44 19.09 -28.65 12.11
C ASP A 44 18.06 -27.57 12.48
N SER A 45 17.92 -26.62 11.56
CA SER A 45 17.34 -25.29 11.79
C SER A 45 15.92 -25.19 11.23
N GLN A 46 15.16 -26.29 11.12
CA GLN A 46 13.87 -26.29 10.43
C GLN A 46 12.87 -25.28 11.06
N ARG A 47 12.84 -25.18 12.39
CA ARG A 47 12.00 -24.21 13.11
C ARG A 47 12.45 -22.76 12.87
N GLU A 48 13.75 -22.49 12.86
CA GLU A 48 14.29 -21.16 12.53
C GLU A 48 13.97 -20.74 11.09
N TRP A 49 14.09 -21.66 10.11
CA TRP A 49 13.75 -21.40 8.72
C TRP A 49 12.27 -21.05 8.54
N GLU A 50 11.38 -21.79 9.19
CA GLU A 50 9.94 -21.49 9.19
C GLU A 50 9.64 -20.10 9.77
N ASN A 51 10.30 -19.73 10.87
CA ASN A 51 10.16 -18.40 11.47
C ASN A 51 10.64 -17.29 10.51
N ILE A 52 11.76 -17.48 9.83
CA ILE A 52 12.29 -16.49 8.88
C ILE A 52 11.38 -16.37 7.67
N ILE A 53 10.90 -17.48 7.11
CA ILE A 53 9.93 -17.47 6.01
C ILE A 53 8.67 -16.69 6.43
N LYS A 54 8.17 -16.91 7.65
CA LYS A 54 7.02 -16.18 8.19
C LYS A 54 7.30 -14.67 8.27
N VAL A 55 8.45 -14.27 8.79
CA VAL A 55 8.84 -12.84 8.89
C VAL A 55 8.97 -12.24 7.49
N LEU A 56 9.71 -12.89 6.58
CA LEU A 56 9.90 -12.41 5.20
C LEU A 56 8.58 -12.24 4.47
N ARG A 57 7.64 -13.19 4.60
CA ARG A 57 6.30 -13.06 4.02
C ARG A 57 5.52 -11.87 4.57
N ALA A 58 5.56 -11.67 5.89
CA ALA A 58 4.91 -10.52 6.51
C ALA A 58 5.51 -9.20 6.02
N GLU A 59 6.82 -9.15 5.82
CA GLU A 59 7.50 -7.98 5.28
C GLU A 59 7.17 -7.72 3.81
N ILE A 60 7.13 -8.76 2.99
CA ILE A 60 6.69 -8.64 1.58
C ILE A 60 5.28 -8.07 1.52
N GLU A 61 4.33 -8.58 2.32
CA GLU A 61 2.97 -8.06 2.35
C GLU A 61 2.91 -6.62 2.88
N HIS A 62 3.74 -6.25 3.85
CA HIS A 62 3.82 -4.89 4.34
C HIS A 62 4.34 -3.91 3.27
N VAL A 63 5.43 -4.28 2.58
CA VAL A 63 6.00 -3.51 1.46
C VAL A 63 4.97 -3.40 0.34
N ARG A 64 4.30 -4.49 -0.03
CA ARG A 64 3.24 -4.52 -1.04
C ARG A 64 2.13 -3.52 -0.71
N ARG A 65 1.61 -3.55 0.52
CA ARG A 65 0.60 -2.58 0.99
C ARG A 65 1.11 -1.15 0.93
N PHE A 66 2.37 -0.92 1.30
CA PHE A 66 2.95 0.42 1.22
C PHE A 66 3.02 0.95 -0.21
N ILE A 67 3.45 0.11 -1.16
CA ILE A 67 3.52 0.47 -2.57
C ILE A 67 2.11 0.80 -3.09
N ALA A 68 1.09 0.00 -2.75
CA ALA A 68 -0.30 0.31 -3.10
C ALA A 68 -0.74 1.70 -2.59
N VAL A 69 -0.42 2.03 -1.34
CA VAL A 69 -0.71 3.34 -0.74
C VAL A 69 0.02 4.47 -1.48
N ALA A 70 1.26 4.24 -1.91
CA ALA A 70 2.03 5.22 -2.68
C ALA A 70 1.41 5.50 -4.05
N HIS A 71 1.06 4.46 -4.81
CA HIS A 71 0.35 4.60 -6.09
C HIS A 71 -1.00 5.32 -5.91
N HIS A 72 -1.79 4.94 -4.90
CA HIS A 72 -3.03 5.63 -4.57
C HIS A 72 -2.81 7.13 -4.33
N ASN A 73 -1.79 7.50 -3.56
CA ASN A 73 -1.52 8.91 -3.27
C ASN A 73 -1.10 9.69 -4.53
N LEU A 74 -0.36 9.07 -5.45
CA LEU A 74 -0.10 9.67 -6.77
C LEU A 74 -1.41 9.86 -7.54
N GLY A 75 -2.30 8.86 -7.52
CA GLY A 75 -3.64 8.96 -8.11
C GLY A 75 -4.44 10.15 -7.56
N VAL A 76 -4.45 10.34 -6.24
CA VAL A 76 -5.10 11.50 -5.58
C VAL A 76 -4.50 12.83 -6.04
N ILE A 77 -3.17 12.92 -6.17
CA ILE A 77 -2.50 14.13 -6.64
C ILE A 77 -2.89 14.46 -8.09
N TYR A 78 -2.91 13.47 -8.98
CA TYR A 78 -3.33 13.66 -10.37
C TYR A 78 -4.83 13.99 -10.49
N ALA A 79 -5.67 13.37 -9.65
CA ALA A 79 -7.10 13.67 -9.58
C ALA A 79 -7.35 15.13 -9.17
N GLY A 80 -6.62 15.63 -8.17
CA GLY A 80 -6.69 17.03 -7.74
C GLY A 80 -6.19 18.03 -8.79
N ARG A 81 -5.46 17.57 -9.82
CA ARG A 81 -5.04 18.35 -10.99
C ARG A 81 -5.94 18.13 -12.21
N HIS A 82 -7.08 17.45 -12.04
CA HIS A 82 -7.99 17.07 -13.13
C HIS A 82 -7.35 16.18 -14.23
N ALA A 83 -6.19 15.59 -13.96
CA ALA A 83 -5.52 14.65 -14.87
C ALA A 83 -6.11 13.24 -14.68
N PHE A 84 -7.38 13.08 -15.05
CA PHE A 84 -8.18 11.91 -14.69
C PHE A 84 -7.66 10.59 -15.27
N THR A 85 -7.13 10.58 -16.50
CA THR A 85 -6.53 9.37 -17.10
C THR A 85 -5.33 8.87 -16.28
N LYS A 86 -4.43 9.77 -15.87
CA LYS A 86 -3.30 9.40 -15.01
C LYS A 86 -3.76 8.95 -13.62
N ALA A 87 -4.75 9.64 -13.06
CA ALA A 87 -5.32 9.25 -11.77
C ALA A 87 -5.88 7.82 -11.82
N GLN A 88 -6.60 7.48 -12.89
CA GLN A 88 -7.11 6.14 -13.16
C GLN A 88 -5.99 5.10 -13.16
N GLU A 89 -4.93 5.30 -13.95
CA GLU A 89 -3.78 4.38 -14.05
C GLU A 89 -3.17 4.09 -12.67
N TYR A 90 -2.95 5.13 -11.86
CA TYR A 90 -2.37 4.96 -10.53
C TYR A 90 -3.29 4.26 -9.55
N PHE A 91 -4.60 4.49 -9.60
CA PHE A 91 -5.55 3.75 -8.77
C PHE A 91 -5.68 2.29 -9.20
N GLU A 92 -5.66 2.01 -10.50
CA GLU A 92 -5.66 0.64 -11.04
C GLU A 92 -4.39 -0.12 -10.62
N GLN A 93 -3.22 0.54 -10.62
CA GLN A 93 -1.98 -0.04 -10.08
C GLN A 93 -2.09 -0.31 -8.58
N ALA A 94 -2.63 0.62 -7.79
CA ALA A 94 -2.83 0.42 -6.36
C ALA A 94 -3.70 -0.82 -6.07
N ILE A 95 -4.77 -1.01 -6.85
CA ILE A 95 -5.67 -2.17 -6.76
C ILE A 95 -4.99 -3.47 -7.21
N ALA A 96 -4.20 -3.43 -8.28
CA ALA A 96 -3.46 -4.60 -8.75
C ALA A 96 -2.44 -5.08 -7.70
N ILE A 97 -1.85 -4.13 -6.96
CA ILE A 97 -0.92 -4.42 -5.88
C ILE A 97 -1.69 -4.90 -4.64
N ASP A 98 -2.69 -4.18 -4.16
CA ASP A 98 -3.50 -4.56 -3.00
C ASP A 98 -5.00 -4.63 -3.37
N PRO A 99 -5.50 -5.83 -3.75
CA PRO A 99 -6.90 -6.04 -4.16
C PRO A 99 -7.93 -5.78 -3.06
N ASP A 100 -7.50 -5.66 -1.80
CA ASP A 100 -8.38 -5.36 -0.67
C ASP A 100 -8.34 -3.88 -0.29
N TYR A 101 -7.65 -3.04 -1.06
CA TYR A 101 -7.50 -1.62 -0.77
C TYR A 101 -8.76 -0.81 -1.14
N ALA A 102 -9.77 -0.92 -0.29
CA ALA A 102 -11.11 -0.38 -0.49
C ALA A 102 -11.15 1.12 -0.87
N VAL A 103 -10.24 1.93 -0.31
CA VAL A 103 -10.13 3.37 -0.59
C VAL A 103 -9.75 3.64 -2.06
N ALA A 104 -8.88 2.80 -2.65
CA ALA A 104 -8.49 2.94 -4.06
C ALA A 104 -9.66 2.64 -5.01
N TYR A 105 -10.49 1.65 -4.69
CA TYR A 105 -11.73 1.37 -5.44
C TYR A 105 -12.69 2.55 -5.42
N HIS A 106 -12.92 3.15 -4.24
CA HIS A 106 -13.78 4.33 -4.13
C HIS A 106 -13.26 5.50 -4.96
N ASN A 107 -11.95 5.82 -4.85
CA ASN A 107 -11.38 6.92 -5.60
C ASN A 107 -11.40 6.67 -7.11
N LEU A 108 -11.15 5.44 -7.55
CA LEU A 108 -11.32 5.06 -8.95
C LEU A 108 -12.77 5.19 -9.42
N ALA A 109 -13.76 4.87 -8.58
CA ALA A 109 -15.17 5.10 -8.87
C ALA A 109 -15.48 6.59 -9.10
N VAL A 110 -14.90 7.48 -8.29
CA VAL A 110 -15.01 8.94 -8.47
C VAL A 110 -14.40 9.37 -9.80
N ILE A 111 -13.25 8.81 -10.18
CA ILE A 111 -12.63 9.10 -11.48
C ILE A 111 -13.53 8.67 -12.64
N TYR A 112 -14.06 7.44 -12.63
CA TYR A 112 -14.97 6.97 -13.67
C TYR A 112 -16.26 7.78 -13.75
N LYS A 113 -16.78 8.24 -12.61
CA LYS A 113 -17.93 9.18 -12.58
C LYS A 113 -17.59 10.49 -13.29
N ASN A 114 -16.41 11.07 -13.05
CA ASN A 114 -15.98 12.30 -13.72
C ASN A 114 -15.74 12.11 -15.23
N LEU A 115 -15.36 10.91 -15.64
CA LEU A 115 -15.20 10.53 -17.05
C LEU A 115 -16.54 10.15 -17.73
N GLY A 116 -17.65 10.11 -16.98
CA GLY A 116 -18.99 9.78 -17.50
C GLY A 116 -19.34 8.30 -17.54
N ASP A 117 -18.42 7.39 -17.17
CA ASP A 117 -18.71 5.94 -17.10
C ASP A 117 -19.33 5.57 -15.75
N LEU A 118 -20.62 5.87 -15.62
CA LEU A 118 -21.41 5.59 -14.43
C LEU A 118 -21.52 4.09 -14.12
N ASN A 119 -21.43 3.23 -15.14
CA ASN A 119 -21.52 1.79 -14.97
C ASN A 119 -20.30 1.23 -14.23
N ARG A 120 -19.08 1.61 -14.66
CA ARG A 120 -17.86 1.25 -13.95
C ARG A 120 -17.79 1.90 -12.58
N ALA A 121 -18.16 3.17 -12.48
CA ALA A 121 -18.20 3.88 -11.20
C ALA A 121 -19.03 3.13 -10.15
N ARG A 122 -20.26 2.70 -10.51
CA ARG A 122 -21.12 1.95 -9.60
C ARG A 122 -20.48 0.63 -9.15
N LYS A 123 -19.97 -0.18 -10.08
CA LYS A 123 -19.33 -1.47 -9.76
C LYS A 123 -18.16 -1.30 -8.79
N LEU A 124 -17.33 -0.30 -9.02
CA LEU A 124 -16.17 -0.01 -8.16
C LEU A 124 -16.60 0.50 -6.77
N ALA A 125 -17.65 1.32 -6.71
CA ALA A 125 -18.20 1.79 -5.44
C ALA A 125 -18.83 0.64 -4.62
N GLU A 126 -19.52 -0.30 -5.29
CA GLU A 126 -20.03 -1.52 -4.67
C GLU A 126 -18.88 -2.37 -4.12
N LYS A 127 -17.82 -2.57 -4.91
CA LYS A 127 -16.63 -3.30 -4.45
C LYS A 127 -15.96 -2.65 -3.24
N ALA A 128 -15.85 -1.33 -3.23
CA ALA A 128 -15.32 -0.60 -2.07
C ALA A 128 -16.17 -0.85 -0.81
N LYS A 129 -17.49 -0.84 -0.94
CA LYS A 129 -18.44 -1.11 0.15
C LYS A 129 -18.33 -2.56 0.66
N GLU A 130 -18.21 -3.54 -0.23
CA GLU A 130 -17.97 -4.94 0.13
C GLU A 130 -16.69 -5.12 0.94
N LEU A 131 -15.65 -4.36 0.61
CA LEU A 131 -14.39 -4.30 1.34
C LEU A 131 -14.45 -3.44 2.63
N GLY A 132 -15.64 -3.00 3.03
CA GLY A 132 -15.88 -2.27 4.28
C GLY A 132 -15.61 -0.76 4.21
N TYR A 133 -15.45 -0.18 3.02
CA TYR A 133 -15.31 1.28 2.90
C TYR A 133 -16.63 1.99 3.20
N THR A 134 -16.54 2.97 4.10
CA THR A 134 -17.63 3.92 4.40
C THR A 134 -17.11 5.34 4.18
N PRO A 135 -17.69 6.12 3.25
CA PRO A 135 -17.28 7.50 3.03
C PRO A 135 -17.54 8.33 4.29
N PRO A 136 -16.62 9.25 4.68
CA PRO A 136 -16.90 10.19 5.75
C PRO A 136 -18.04 11.14 5.36
N HIS A 137 -19.00 11.33 6.28
CA HIS A 137 -20.16 12.22 6.14
C HIS A 137 -19.81 13.69 6.34
#